data_AF-A0A1Y6GGR3-F1
#
_entry.id   AF-A0A1Y6GGR3-F1
#
_cell.length_a   1.000
_cell.length_b   1.000
_cell.length_c   1.000
_cell.angle_alpha   90.00
_cell.angle_beta   90.00
_cell.angle_gamma   90.00
#
_symmetry.space_group_name_H-M   'P 1'
#
loop_
_entity.id
_entity.type
_entity.pdbx_description
1 polymer ?
#
loop_
_entity_poly.entity_id
_entity_poly.type
_entity_poly.pdbx_seq_one_letter_code
_entity_poly.pdbx_strand_id
1 'polypeptide(L)' 'MSRYQHTKGQIKDNAIEALLHDPLFRQRVEKNRKGKGSYQRKDKHVGRNDREASGKRVNHFFTTGLLLSVA' A
#
# COMPACT_ATOMS: atom_id res chain seq x y z
N MET A 1 -22.49 -17.66 -16.00
CA MET A 1 -22.27 -16.81 -14.80
C MET A 1 -22.60 -17.61 -13.56
N SER A 2 -21.79 -17.51 -12.50
CA SER A 2 -22.08 -18.17 -11.22
C SER A 2 -23.18 -17.41 -10.44
N ARG A 3 -23.98 -18.13 -9.64
CA ARG A 3 -25.01 -17.55 -8.75
C ARG A 3 -24.43 -17.32 -7.35
N TYR A 4 -24.86 -16.25 -6.69
CA TYR A 4 -24.53 -15.97 -5.30
C TYR A 4 -25.40 -16.80 -4.35
N GLN A 5 -24.80 -17.36 -3.29
CA GLN A 5 -25.48 -18.14 -2.26
C GLN A 5 -25.70 -17.26 -1.01
N HIS A 6 -26.96 -16.90 -0.75
CA HIS A 6 -27.35 -16.07 0.40
C HIS A 6 -27.64 -16.90 1.67
N THR A 7 -27.64 -16.23 2.82
CA THR A 7 -27.80 -16.88 4.14
C THR A 7 -29.25 -16.98 4.63
N LYS A 8 -30.20 -16.36 3.93
CA LYS A 8 -31.61 -16.23 4.36
C LYS A 8 -32.46 -17.51 4.28
N GLY A 9 -31.90 -18.64 3.85
CA GLY A 9 -32.67 -19.86 3.60
C GLY A 9 -33.66 -19.69 2.44
N GLN A 10 -34.81 -20.36 2.49
CA GLN A 10 -35.85 -20.18 1.47
C GLN A 10 -36.58 -18.85 1.68
N ILE A 11 -36.48 -17.95 0.70
CA ILE A 11 -37.17 -16.67 0.72
C ILE A 11 -38.62 -16.89 0.27
N LYS A 12 -39.60 -16.47 1.10
CA LYS A 12 -41.03 -16.69 0.85
C LYS A 12 -41.72 -15.49 0.21
N ASP A 13 -41.43 -14.28 0.71
CA ASP A 13 -42.13 -13.07 0.33
C ASP A 13 -41.29 -12.22 -0.64
N ASN A 14 -40.38 -11.38 -0.11
CA ASN A 14 -39.59 -10.44 -0.90
C ASN A 14 -38.11 -10.83 -1.00
N ALA A 15 -37.67 -11.14 -2.22
CA ALA A 15 -36.29 -11.50 -2.51
C ALA A 15 -35.29 -10.34 -2.31
N ILE A 16 -35.66 -9.12 -2.70
CA ILE A 16 -34.75 -7.96 -2.64
C ILE A 16 -34.53 -7.54 -1.20
N GLU A 17 -35.59 -7.49 -0.41
CA GLU A 17 -35.53 -7.14 1.02
C GLU A 17 -34.74 -8.18 1.81
N ALA A 18 -34.96 -9.47 1.54
CA ALA A 18 -34.17 -10.54 2.15
C ALA A 18 -32.68 -10.39 1.83
N LEU A 19 -32.33 -10.09 0.58
CA LEU A 19 -30.95 -9.86 0.18
C LEU A 19 -30.37 -8.58 0.78
N LEU A 20 -31.16 -7.51 0.88
CA LEU A 20 -30.71 -6.24 1.48
C LEU A 20 -30.25 -6.42 2.92
N HIS A 21 -30.88 -7.33 3.66
CA HIS A 21 -30.48 -7.69 5.02
C HIS A 21 -29.47 -8.86 5.08
N ASP A 22 -28.96 -9.36 3.96
CA ASP A 22 -27.90 -10.36 3.87
C ASP A 22 -26.50 -9.69 3.95
N PRO A 23 -25.44 -10.39 4.42
CA PRO A 23 -24.10 -9.81 4.49
C PRO A 23 -23.55 -9.26 3.17
N LEU A 24 -24.12 -9.69 2.04
CA LEU A 24 -23.81 -9.14 0.72
C LEU A 24 -23.90 -7.61 0.69
N PHE A 25 -24.98 -7.06 1.27
CA PHE A 25 -25.28 -5.63 1.25
C PHE A 25 -25.06 -4.95 2.60
N ARG A 26 -24.03 -5.40 3.34
CA ARG A 26 -23.62 -4.75 4.59
C ARG A 26 -23.06 -3.34 4.33
N GLN A 27 -23.22 -2.47 5.32
CA GLN A 27 -22.54 -1.19 5.34
C GLN A 27 -21.02 -1.40 5.27
N ARG A 28 -20.38 -0.68 4.35
CA ARG A 28 -18.92 -0.65 4.22
C ARG A 28 -18.41 0.67 4.77
N VAL A 29 -17.47 0.58 5.69
CA VAL A 29 -16.78 1.74 6.26
C VAL A 29 -15.35 1.72 5.72
N GLU A 30 -14.97 2.79 5.03
CA GLU A 30 -13.59 2.96 4.58
C GLU A 30 -12.69 3.38 5.75
N LYS A 31 -11.47 2.85 5.80
CA LYS A 31 -10.48 3.32 6.76
C LYS A 31 -9.97 4.69 6.35
N ASN A 32 -10.17 5.68 7.21
CA ASN A 32 -9.62 7.01 7.03
C ASN A 32 -8.08 7.01 7.07
N ARG A 33 -7.47 7.87 6.27
CA ARG A 33 -6.00 8.04 6.24
C ARG A 33 -5.47 8.92 7.39
N LYS A 34 -6.32 9.74 8.01
CA LYS A 34 -5.97 10.66 9.09
C LYS A 34 -7.10 10.77 10.11
N GLY A 35 -6.75 11.01 11.38
CA GLY A 35 -7.69 11.16 12.49
C GLY A 35 -7.97 9.86 13.26
N LYS A 36 -9.15 9.73 13.87
CA LYS A 36 -9.52 8.57 14.70
C LYS A 36 -9.55 7.29 13.87
N GLY A 37 -8.82 6.26 14.31
CA GLY A 37 -8.78 4.97 13.62
C GLY A 37 -7.86 4.91 12.39
N SER A 38 -7.10 5.97 12.12
CA SER A 38 -6.18 6.03 10.98
C SER A 38 -4.79 5.42 11.23
N TYR A 39 -4.42 5.17 12.49
CA TYR A 39 -3.10 4.61 12.82
C TYR A 39 -2.91 3.21 12.23
N GLN A 40 -1.82 3.00 11.50
CA GLN A 40 -1.40 1.72 10.94
C GLN A 40 -0.04 1.34 11.51
N ARG A 41 0.11 0.10 12.01
CA ARG A 41 1.39 -0.38 12.59
C ARG A 41 2.50 -0.52 11.55
N LYS A 42 2.14 -0.75 10.29
CA LYS A 42 3.06 -0.89 9.16
C LYS A 42 2.46 -0.17 7.96
N ASP A 43 3.25 0.69 7.34
CA ASP A 43 2.86 1.35 6.10
C ASP A 43 2.95 0.38 4.92
N LYS A 44 2.26 0.72 3.82
CA LYS A 44 2.22 -0.07 2.57
C LYS A 44 3.61 -0.43 2.02
N HIS A 45 4.62 0.40 2.28
CA HIS A 45 5.97 0.27 1.73
C HIS A 45 7.07 0.09 2.80
N VAL A 46 6.77 -0.65 3.86
CA VAL A 46 7.80 -1.11 4.82
C VAL A 46 8.90 -1.90 4.10
N GLY A 47 10.17 -1.53 4.32
CA GLY A 47 11.35 -2.24 3.80
C GLY A 47 11.84 -1.83 2.40
N ARG A 48 11.37 -0.71 1.83
CA ARG A 48 11.84 -0.19 0.52
C ARG A 48 12.96 0.86 0.60
N ASN A 49 13.50 1.11 1.79
CA ASN A 49 14.43 2.22 2.03
C ASN A 49 15.86 1.98 1.48
N ASP A 50 16.18 0.77 1.01
CA ASP A 50 17.56 0.43 0.58
C ASP A 50 17.78 0.45 -0.95
N ARG A 51 16.85 1.01 -1.74
CA ARG A 51 17.13 1.29 -3.16
C ARG A 51 17.64 2.71 -3.32
N GLU A 52 18.90 2.90 -2.90
CA GLU A 52 19.72 4.05 -3.25
C GLU A 52 19.78 4.15 -4.79
N ALA A 53 18.95 5.02 -5.37
CA ALA A 53 18.88 5.25 -6.82
C ALA A 53 20.02 6.16 -7.32
N SER A 54 21.19 6.10 -6.68
CA SER A 54 22.36 6.88 -7.06
C SER A 54 23.60 6.06 -6.78
N GLY A 55 24.00 5.22 -7.74
CA GLY A 55 25.31 4.56 -7.75
C GLY A 55 26.46 5.55 -7.97
N LYS A 56 26.59 6.59 -7.14
CA LYS A 56 27.73 7.50 -7.16
C LYS A 56 28.83 6.96 -6.25
N ARG A 57 29.48 5.89 -6.72
CA ARG A 57 30.88 5.64 -6.33
C ARG A 57 31.76 6.43 -7.29
N VAL A 58 32.09 7.67 -6.95
CA VAL A 58 33.22 8.35 -7.59
C VAL A 58 34.47 7.97 -6.79
N ASN A 59 34.99 6.78 -7.07
CA ASN A 59 36.29 6.33 -6.62
C ASN A 59 37.15 6.03 -7.85
N HIS A 60 37.70 7.06 -8.51
CA HIS A 60 39.06 7.02 -9.06
C HIS A 60 39.43 8.37 -9.70
N PHE A 61 40.42 9.09 -9.16
CA PHE A 61 41.80 9.19 -9.66
C PHE A 61 42.00 10.22 -10.78
N PHE A 62 42.62 11.35 -10.44
CA PHE A 62 43.94 11.66 -11.00
C PHE A 62 44.54 12.86 -10.23
N THR A 63 45.41 12.55 -9.26
CA THR A 63 46.32 13.54 -8.69
C THR A 63 47.37 13.81 -9.78
N THR A 64 47.26 14.92 -10.51
CA THR A 64 48.36 15.34 -11.38
C THR A 64 48.78 16.76 -11.07
N GLY A 65 49.97 16.85 -10.48
CA GLY A 65 50.92 17.90 -10.79
C GLY A 65 50.73 19.23 -10.08
N LEU A 66 51.23 19.32 -8.84
CA LEU A 66 51.92 20.54 -8.42
C LEU A 66 53.02 20.21 -7.39
N LEU A 67 54.11 19.61 -7.87
CA LEU A 67 55.40 19.57 -7.17
C LEU A 67 56.49 20.02 -8.16
N LEU A 68 57.42 20.84 -7.65
CA LEU A 68 58.50 21.62 -8.29
C LEU A 68 58.04 22.94 -8.96
N SER A 69 58.65 24.10 -8.70
CA SER A 69 60.05 24.34 -8.34
C SER A 69 60.24 25.43 -7.27
N VAL A 70 61.07 25.12 -6.28
CA VAL A 70 61.92 26.07 -5.57
C VAL A 70 63.11 26.40 -6.48
N ALA A 71 63.30 27.69 -6.77
CA ALA A 71 64.58 28.34 -7.08
C ALA A 71 64.40 29.84 -6.85
#